data_AF-A0A1V5ICN8-F1
#
_entry.id   AF-A0A1V5ICN8-F1
#
_cell.length_a   1.000
_cell.length_b   1.000
_cell.length_c   1.000
_cell.angle_alpha   90.00
_cell.angle_beta   90.00
_cell.angle_gamma   90.00
#
_symmetry.space_group_name_H-M   'P 1'
#
loop_
_entity.id
_entity.type
_entity.pdbx_description
1 polymer ?
#
loop_
_entity_poly.entity_id
_entity_poly.type
_entity_poly.pdbx_seq_one_letter_code
_entity_poly.pdbx_strand_id
1 'polypeptide(L)'
;MIFDQSGKGPKDYDYAVFHQPNAKFPQRVAKILGFSPDQIRPGLVVPRLGNTYSGSSMIGLAATLDIATAGDRIFVASFGSGAGSDAFDIEVTDQIEGDSFRRAAAPGVEQLLKDPIYIGYAQYARHKGKIVMQK
;
A
#
# COMPACT_ATOMS: atom_id res chain seq x y z
N MET A 1 -21.96 0.19 3.33
CA MET A 1 -20.49 0.18 3.21
C MET A 1 -19.94 -1.05 3.93
N ILE A 2 -18.71 -1.50 3.66
CA ILE A 2 -18.16 -2.71 4.30
C ILE A 2 -18.16 -2.61 5.84
N PHE A 3 -18.00 -1.41 6.40
CA PHE A 3 -18.17 -1.14 7.85
C PHE A 3 -19.56 -1.51 8.37
N ASP A 4 -20.62 -1.19 7.62
CA ASP A 4 -21.99 -1.55 8.02
C ASP A 4 -22.21 -3.07 7.93
N GLN A 5 -21.59 -3.73 6.95
CA GLN A 5 -21.70 -5.18 6.76
C GLN A 5 -20.91 -5.96 7.81
N SER A 6 -19.74 -5.45 8.21
CA SER A 6 -18.87 -6.09 9.19
C SER A 6 -19.17 -5.69 10.64
N GLY A 7 -19.97 -4.63 10.85
CA GLY A 7 -20.22 -4.05 12.17
C GLY A 7 -18.99 -3.41 12.80
N LYS A 8 -17.96 -3.08 11.99
CA LYS A 8 -16.68 -2.51 12.44
C LYS A 8 -16.53 -1.06 12.02
N GLY A 9 -15.72 -0.32 12.77
CA GLY A 9 -15.25 1.01 12.42
C GLY A 9 -13.71 1.07 12.38
N PRO A 10 -13.15 2.27 12.10
CA PRO A 10 -11.70 2.47 11.97
C PRO A 10 -10.88 2.04 13.19
N LYS A 11 -11.47 2.05 14.39
CA LYS A 11 -10.79 1.68 15.64
C LYS A 11 -10.69 0.16 15.84
N ASP A 12 -11.42 -0.63 15.06
CA ASP A 12 -11.41 -2.10 15.12
C ASP A 12 -10.39 -2.72 14.17
N TYR A 13 -9.59 -1.89 13.49
CA TYR A 13 -8.51 -2.31 12.60
C TYR A 13 -7.17 -1.84 13.15
N ASP A 14 -6.16 -2.70 13.11
CA ASP A 14 -4.79 -2.35 13.50
C ASP A 14 -4.11 -1.53 12.39
N TYR A 15 -4.46 -1.80 11.13
CA TYR A 15 -3.90 -1.12 9.97
C TYR A 15 -4.94 -0.75 8.93
N ALA A 16 -4.61 0.26 8.11
CA ALA A 16 -5.38 0.63 6.94
C ALA A 16 -4.51 0.98 5.73
N VAL A 17 -4.94 0.54 4.55
CA VAL A 17 -4.27 0.78 3.27
C VAL A 17 -5.26 1.38 2.28
N PHE A 18 -4.95 2.57 1.79
CA PHE A 18 -5.74 3.27 0.78
C PHE A 18 -4.98 3.33 -0.53
N HIS A 19 -5.68 3.55 -1.65
CA HIS A 19 -5.05 3.93 -2.91
C HIS A 19 -4.20 5.22 -2.73
N GLN A 20 -3.01 5.24 -3.34
CA GLN A 20 -1.98 6.23 -3.04
C GLN A 20 -1.53 6.97 -4.31
N PRO A 21 -2.37 7.84 -4.89
CA PRO A 21 -1.99 8.60 -6.09
C PRO A 21 -0.88 9.62 -5.80
N ASN A 22 -0.74 10.01 -4.54
CA ASN A 22 0.31 10.86 -3.97
C ASN A 22 0.31 10.66 -2.44
N ALA A 23 1.26 11.26 -1.72
CA ALA A 23 1.35 11.14 -0.26
C ALA A 23 0.13 11.70 0.50
N LYS A 24 -0.53 12.75 -0.03
CA LYS A 24 -1.57 13.52 0.68
C LYS A 24 -2.93 12.83 0.70
N PHE A 25 -3.32 12.20 -0.40
CA PHE A 25 -4.65 11.63 -0.57
C PHE A 25 -4.98 10.45 0.37
N PRO A 26 -4.13 9.43 0.52
CA PRO A 26 -4.39 8.34 1.46
C PRO A 26 -4.48 8.85 2.90
N GLN A 27 -3.63 9.80 3.29
CA GLN A 27 -3.69 10.45 4.61
C GLN A 27 -5.00 11.23 4.82
N ARG A 28 -5.48 11.93 3.78
CA ARG A 28 -6.75 12.67 3.85
C ARG A 28 -7.94 11.71 4.01
N VAL A 29 -7.99 10.63 3.24
CA VAL A 29 -9.06 9.63 3.34
C VAL A 29 -9.03 8.94 4.70
N ALA A 30 -7.85 8.54 5.18
CA ALA A 30 -7.65 7.99 6.52
C ALA A 30 -8.24 8.91 7.60
N LYS A 31 -7.90 10.20 7.55
CA LYS A 31 -8.43 11.21 8.48
C LYS A 31 -9.94 11.38 8.38
N ILE A 32 -10.52 11.39 7.17
CA ILE A 32 -11.97 11.51 6.96
C ILE A 32 -12.70 10.31 7.57
N LEU A 33 -12.17 9.11 7.37
CA LEU A 33 -12.78 7.88 7.88
C LEU A 33 -12.56 7.69 9.38
N GLY A 34 -11.51 8.29 9.96
CA GLY A 34 -11.20 8.23 11.39
C GLY A 34 -10.02 7.34 11.76
N PHE A 35 -9.19 6.94 10.79
CA PHE A 35 -7.93 6.24 11.03
C PHE A 35 -6.84 7.21 11.49
N SER A 36 -5.95 6.71 12.35
CA SER A 36 -4.77 7.42 12.82
C SER A 36 -3.62 7.35 11.81
N PRO A 37 -2.63 8.26 11.89
CA PRO A 37 -1.41 8.17 11.09
C PRO A 37 -0.65 6.85 11.28
N ASP A 38 -0.70 6.28 12.48
CA ASP A 38 0.01 5.06 12.84
C ASP A 38 -0.58 3.83 12.13
N GLN A 39 -1.91 3.76 12.02
CA GLN A 39 -2.60 2.67 11.31
C GLN A 39 -2.26 2.63 9.81
N ILE A 40 -1.95 3.78 9.20
CA ILE A 40 -1.62 3.84 7.75
C ILE A 40 -0.12 3.88 7.46
N ARG A 41 0.72 4.12 8.48
CA ARG A 41 2.15 4.34 8.31
C ARG A 41 2.86 3.18 7.58
N PRO A 42 2.63 1.90 7.95
CA PRO A 42 3.32 0.78 7.28
C PRO A 42 3.01 0.71 5.79
N GLY A 43 1.74 0.91 5.44
CA GLY A 43 1.27 0.81 4.06
C GLY A 43 1.56 2.06 3.22
N LEU A 44 1.98 3.20 3.79
CA LEU A 44 2.17 4.46 3.06
C LEU A 44 3.51 4.48 2.28
N VAL A 45 3.54 3.77 1.16
CA VAL A 45 4.74 3.54 0.34
C VAL A 45 4.97 4.63 -0.71
N VAL A 46 3.91 5.30 -1.17
CA VAL A 46 3.96 6.31 -2.25
C VAL A 46 5.02 7.41 -2.11
N PRO A 47 5.42 7.91 -0.91
CA PRO A 47 6.46 8.93 -0.83
C PRO A 47 7.83 8.49 -1.35
N ARG A 48 8.07 7.17 -1.44
CA ARG A 48 9.34 6.58 -1.87
C ARG A 48 9.26 5.87 -3.22
N LEU A 49 8.12 5.21 -3.50
CA LEU A 49 7.92 4.42 -4.73
C LEU A 49 7.20 5.20 -5.84
N GLY A 50 6.40 6.20 -5.49
CA GLY A 50 5.46 6.84 -6.40
C GLY A 50 4.18 6.01 -6.64
N ASN A 51 3.34 6.48 -7.56
CA ASN A 51 2.05 5.85 -7.86
C ASN A 51 2.20 4.70 -8.86
N THR A 52 2.01 3.46 -8.39
CA THR A 52 2.04 2.23 -9.19
C THR A 52 0.66 1.80 -9.72
N TYR A 53 -0.31 2.71 -9.73
CA TYR A 53 -1.67 2.51 -10.26
C TYR A 53 -2.34 1.30 -9.58
N SER A 54 -2.67 0.24 -10.34
CA SER A 54 -3.31 -0.96 -9.81
C SER A 54 -2.46 -1.67 -8.75
N GLY A 55 -1.13 -1.47 -8.77
CA GLY A 55 -0.23 -1.97 -7.73
C GLY A 55 -0.20 -1.15 -6.44
N SER A 56 -0.84 0.03 -6.41
CA SER A 56 -0.67 1.00 -5.31
C SER A 56 -1.23 0.50 -3.97
N SER A 57 -2.44 -0.06 -3.96
CA SER A 57 -3.01 -0.66 -2.74
C SER A 57 -2.33 -1.99 -2.40
N MET A 58 -1.91 -2.76 -3.42
CA MET A 58 -1.26 -4.06 -3.21
C MET A 58 0.12 -3.92 -2.57
N ILE A 59 0.93 -2.95 -2.99
CA ILE A 59 2.24 -2.74 -2.38
C ILE A 59 2.12 -2.17 -0.96
N GLY A 60 1.08 -1.37 -0.70
CA GLY A 60 0.75 -0.92 0.66
C GLY A 60 0.32 -2.09 1.54
N LEU A 61 -0.51 -3.01 1.03
CA LEU A 61 -0.89 -4.22 1.75
C LEU A 61 0.31 -5.13 2.01
N ALA A 62 1.20 -5.31 1.04
CA ALA A 62 2.43 -6.08 1.23
C ALA A 62 3.33 -5.47 2.33
N ALA A 63 3.53 -4.14 2.32
CA ALA A 63 4.32 -3.44 3.33
C ALA A 63 3.69 -3.50 4.73
N THR A 64 2.35 -3.45 4.81
CA THR A 64 1.63 -3.67 6.08
C THR A 64 1.76 -5.12 6.53
N LEU A 65 1.58 -6.08 5.63
CA LEU A 65 1.73 -7.48 5.96
C LEU A 65 3.12 -7.71 6.53
N ASP A 66 4.20 -7.21 5.89
CA ASP A 66 5.62 -7.32 6.28
C ASP A 66 5.95 -7.01 7.75
N ILE A 67 5.08 -6.31 8.49
CA ILE A 67 5.25 -6.02 9.92
C ILE A 67 4.08 -6.50 10.79
N ALA A 68 2.97 -6.95 10.20
CA ALA A 68 1.82 -7.45 10.92
C ALA A 68 2.10 -8.76 11.65
N THR A 69 1.37 -8.97 12.74
CA THR A 69 1.37 -10.13 13.63
C THR A 69 0.03 -10.87 13.56
N ALA A 70 -0.01 -12.09 14.09
CA ALA A 70 -1.23 -12.90 14.13
C ALA A 70 -2.36 -12.17 14.89
N GLY A 71 -3.55 -12.15 14.30
CA GLY A 71 -4.74 -11.49 14.84
C GLY A 71 -4.93 -10.04 14.40
N ASP A 72 -3.92 -9.39 13.81
CA ASP A 72 -4.06 -8.04 13.29
C ASP A 72 -5.16 -7.97 12.22
N ARG A 73 -5.96 -6.90 12.26
CA ARG A 73 -6.95 -6.59 11.22
C ARG A 73 -6.49 -5.46 10.32
N ILE A 74 -6.59 -5.68 9.01
CA ILE A 74 -6.16 -4.74 7.98
C ILE A 74 -7.37 -4.34 7.14
N PHE A 75 -7.69 -3.04 7.14
CA PHE A 75 -8.65 -2.46 6.21
C PHE A 75 -7.94 -2.08 4.90
N VAL A 76 -8.47 -2.48 3.75
CA VAL A 76 -7.94 -2.05 2.44
C VAL A 76 -9.05 -1.41 1.63
N ALA A 77 -8.77 -0.27 0.99
CA ALA A 77 -9.65 0.33 0.00
C ALA A 77 -8.86 0.78 -1.24
N SER A 78 -9.13 0.14 -2.37
CA SER A 78 -8.57 0.50 -3.68
C SER A 78 -9.36 1.65 -4.32
N PHE A 79 -8.83 2.22 -5.40
CA PHE A 79 -9.58 3.17 -6.23
C PHE A 79 -9.09 3.11 -7.67
N GLY A 80 -10.04 3.08 -8.60
CA GLY A 80 -9.80 3.20 -10.05
C GLY A 80 -10.64 4.34 -10.63
N SER A 81 -10.03 5.17 -11.47
CA SER A 81 -10.72 6.28 -12.16
C SER A 81 -11.75 5.75 -13.16
N GLY A 82 -12.94 6.36 -13.21
CA GLY A 82 -14.06 5.88 -14.04
C GLY A 82 -15.47 6.05 -13.42
N ALA A 83 -15.76 5.70 -12.16
CA ALA A 83 -14.91 5.35 -11.03
C ALA A 83 -15.45 4.15 -10.23
N GLY A 84 -14.55 3.47 -9.50
CA GLY A 84 -14.85 2.35 -8.63
C GLY A 84 -13.84 2.19 -7.48
N SER A 85 -14.25 1.51 -6.42
CA SER A 85 -13.43 1.23 -5.25
C SER A 85 -13.82 -0.15 -4.69
N ASP A 86 -12.81 -0.97 -4.43
CA ASP A 86 -12.98 -2.27 -3.79
C ASP A 86 -12.44 -2.19 -2.37
N ALA A 87 -13.20 -2.68 -1.40
CA ALA A 87 -12.81 -2.69 0.00
C ALA A 87 -12.71 -4.11 0.55
N PHE A 88 -11.74 -4.33 1.44
CA PHE A 88 -11.44 -5.62 2.05
C PHE A 88 -11.27 -5.46 3.57
N ASP A 89 -11.77 -6.45 4.31
CA ASP A 89 -11.51 -6.68 5.74
C ASP A 89 -10.67 -7.95 5.82
N ILE A 90 -9.40 -7.80 6.19
CA ILE A 90 -8.43 -8.89 6.23
C ILE A 90 -8.04 -9.14 7.69
N GLU A 91 -8.11 -10.40 8.11
CA GLU A 91 -7.59 -10.85 9.40
C GLU A 91 -6.31 -11.65 9.15
N VAL A 92 -5.24 -11.26 9.83
CA VAL A 92 -3.95 -11.95 9.73
C VAL A 92 -3.99 -13.22 10.57
N THR A 93 -3.72 -14.35 9.94
CA THR A 93 -3.71 -15.66 10.61
C THR A 93 -2.39 -15.93 11.31
N ASP A 94 -2.40 -16.86 12.27
CA ASP A 94 -1.21 -17.41 12.94
C ASP A 94 -0.12 -17.93 11.99
N GLN A 95 -0.49 -18.37 10.78
CA GLN A 95 0.46 -18.83 9.77
C GLN A 95 1.51 -17.78 9.41
N ILE A 96 1.24 -16.47 9.61
CA ILE A 96 2.23 -15.42 9.30
C ILE A 96 3.49 -15.50 10.16
N GLU A 97 3.39 -16.12 11.34
CA GLU A 97 4.47 -16.36 12.30
C GLU A 97 4.96 -17.82 12.28
N GLY A 98 4.25 -18.70 11.55
CA GLY A 98 4.51 -20.13 11.51
C GLY A 98 5.51 -20.57 10.44
N ASP A 99 5.92 -21.84 10.52
CA ASP A 99 6.90 -22.43 9.59
C ASP A 99 6.35 -22.70 8.18
N SER A 100 5.02 -22.82 8.06
CA SER A 100 4.32 -23.10 6.79
C SER A 100 4.41 -21.92 5.80
N PHE A 101 4.43 -20.69 6.31
CA PHE A 101 4.60 -19.47 5.54
C PHE A 101 5.87 -18.75 5.96
N ARG A 102 6.97 -19.06 5.27
CA ARG A 102 8.27 -18.42 5.50
C ARG A 102 8.26 -16.99 4.96
N ARG A 103 7.76 -16.03 5.74
CA ARG A 103 7.74 -14.60 5.44
C ARG A 103 9.10 -14.07 4.95
N ALA A 104 10.19 -14.53 5.57
CA ALA A 104 11.56 -14.14 5.24
C ALA A 104 12.15 -14.86 4.00
N ALA A 105 11.37 -15.68 3.29
CA ALA A 105 11.83 -16.34 2.06
C ALA A 105 11.96 -15.38 0.86
N ALA A 106 11.43 -14.16 0.98
CA ALA A 106 11.58 -13.08 0.02
C ALA A 106 11.89 -11.76 0.76
N PRO A 107 12.55 -10.79 0.12
CA PRO A 107 12.77 -9.49 0.72
C PRO A 107 11.45 -8.73 0.88
N GLY A 108 11.29 -8.06 2.02
CA GLY A 108 10.14 -7.19 2.27
C GLY A 108 10.19 -5.90 1.44
N VAL A 109 9.07 -5.17 1.38
CA VAL A 109 8.92 -3.91 0.64
C VAL A 109 9.98 -2.89 1.07
N GLU A 110 10.19 -2.72 2.37
CA GLU A 110 11.20 -1.80 2.91
C GLU A 110 12.62 -2.18 2.49
N GLN A 111 12.92 -3.48 2.41
CA GLN A 111 14.23 -3.95 1.97
C GLN A 111 14.43 -3.67 0.47
N LEU A 112 13.40 -3.89 -0.34
CA LEU A 112 13.42 -3.60 -1.78
C LEU A 112 13.57 -2.11 -2.09
N LEU A 113 13.04 -1.23 -1.23
CA LEU A 113 13.10 0.23 -1.42
C LEU A 113 14.37 0.87 -0.84
N LYS A 114 15.19 0.11 -0.10
CA LYS A 114 16.32 0.64 0.67
C LYS A 114 17.43 1.23 -0.20
N ASP A 115 17.71 0.63 -1.35
CA ASP A 115 18.87 0.98 -2.18
C ASP A 115 18.48 1.29 -3.64
N PRO A 116 17.87 2.46 -3.89
CA PRO A 116 17.47 2.85 -5.24
C PRO A 116 18.66 3.36 -6.07
N ILE A 117 18.67 2.99 -7.35
CA ILE A 117 19.59 3.58 -8.33
C ILE A 117 18.97 4.88 -8.87
N TYR A 118 19.52 6.02 -8.47
CA TYR A 118 19.11 7.33 -8.98
C TYR A 118 19.64 7.55 -10.40
N ILE A 119 18.79 8.12 -11.26
CA ILE A 119 19.13 8.46 -12.64
C ILE A 119 18.76 9.90 -12.96
N GLY A 120 19.50 10.51 -13.88
CA GLY A 120 19.17 11.84 -14.40
C GLY A 120 17.95 11.83 -15.32
N TYR A 121 17.35 13.01 -15.55
CA TYR A 121 16.14 13.13 -16.35
C TYR A 121 16.32 12.62 -17.79
N ALA A 122 17.47 12.88 -18.43
CA ALA A 122 17.75 12.39 -19.79
C ALA A 122 17.75 10.86 -19.86
N GLN A 123 18.36 10.19 -18.87
CA GLN A 123 18.38 8.73 -18.78
C GLN A 123 16.97 8.17 -18.53
N TYR A 124 16.20 8.81 -17.64
CA TYR A 124 14.79 8.48 -17.42
C TYR A 124 13.96 8.61 -18.70
N ALA A 125 14.08 9.75 -19.41
CA ALA A 125 13.34 10.01 -20.64
C ALA A 125 13.68 8.98 -21.72
N ARG A 126 14.96 8.58 -21.82
CA ARG A 126 15.40 7.48 -22.68
C ARG A 126 14.75 6.15 -22.29
N HIS A 127 14.83 5.74 -21.02
CA HIS A 127 14.23 4.48 -20.53
C HIS A 127 12.71 4.41 -20.74
N LYS A 128 12.02 5.55 -20.67
CA LYS A 128 10.57 5.65 -20.86
C LYS A 128 10.14 5.94 -22.31
N GLY A 129 11.07 6.02 -23.26
CA GLY A 129 10.76 6.30 -24.67
C GLY A 129 10.17 7.69 -24.91
N LYS A 130 10.52 8.69 -24.08
CA LYS A 130 9.99 10.06 -24.17
C LYS A 130 10.76 10.98 -25.11
N ILE A 131 11.92 10.54 -25.62
CA ILE A 131 12.75 11.34 -26.52
C ILE A 131 12.24 11.16 -27.95
N VAL A 132 11.61 12.20 -28.49
CA VAL A 132 11.18 12.24 -29.89
C VAL A 132 12.35 12.79 -30.71
N MET A 133 12.96 11.94 -31.54
CA MET A 133 13.94 12.39 -32.52
C MET A 133 13.19 12.98 -33.71
N GLN A 134 13.41 14.26 -34.01
CA GLN A 134 12.96 14.82 -35.28
C GLN A 134 13.76 14.15 -36.41
N LYS A 135 13.06 13.80 -37.49
CA LYS A 135 13.69 13.27 -38.71
C LYS A 135 14.43 14.35 -39.45
#